data_AF-E7NB08-F1
#
_entry.id   AF-E7NB08-F1
#
_cell.length_a   1.000
_cell.length_b   1.000
_cell.length_c   1.000
_cell.angle_alpha   90.00
_cell.angle_beta   90.00
_cell.angle_gamma   90.00
#
_symmetry.space_group_name_H-M   'P 1'
#
loop_
_entity.id
_entity.type
_entity.pdbx_description
1 polymer ?
#
loop_
_entity_poly.entity_id
_entity_poly.type
_entity_poly.pdbx_seq_one_letter_code
_entity_poly.pdbx_strand_id
1 'polypeptide(L)'
;MTDAQPEAVAAWGRGHWGIENRLHWIRDVVFDEDRHQLSTCNGPETMAALRNLAISLIRLFLGPGVSIASTTRSLSRRPTQAINLLTQPTP
;
A
#
# COMPACT_ATOMS: atom_id res chain seq x y z
N MET A 1 -25.75 -29.72 -3.22
CA MET A 1 -24.70 -29.37 -2.24
C MET A 1 -23.73 -28.45 -2.95
N THR A 2 -23.71 -27.19 -2.55
CA THR A 2 -23.03 -26.08 -3.22
C THR A 2 -21.87 -25.57 -2.36
N ASP A 3 -21.22 -26.47 -1.64
CA ASP A 3 -20.12 -26.12 -0.75
C ASP A 3 -18.80 -26.08 -1.54
N ALA A 4 -18.02 -25.02 -1.31
CA ALA A 4 -16.70 -24.86 -1.91
C ALA A 4 -15.75 -25.97 -1.41
N GLN A 5 -14.88 -26.45 -2.30
CA GLN A 5 -13.88 -27.43 -1.93
C GLN A 5 -12.90 -26.84 -0.90
N PRO A 6 -12.44 -27.62 0.11
CA PRO A 6 -11.54 -27.12 1.15
C PRO A 6 -10.27 -26.46 0.61
N GLU A 7 -9.74 -26.96 -0.51
CA GLU A 7 -8.56 -26.43 -1.18
C GLU A 7 -8.80 -25.02 -1.74
N ALA A 8 -10.00 -24.78 -2.28
CA ALA A 8 -10.40 -23.48 -2.80
C ALA A 8 -10.50 -22.45 -1.66
N VAL A 9 -11.10 -22.83 -0.54
CA VAL A 9 -11.19 -21.98 0.66
C VAL A 9 -9.79 -21.65 1.20
N ALA A 10 -8.90 -22.65 1.27
CA ALA A 10 -7.52 -22.44 1.71
C ALA A 10 -6.73 -21.52 0.75
N ALA A 11 -6.95 -21.63 -0.56
CA ALA A 11 -6.34 -20.75 -1.55
C ALA A 11 -6.81 -19.30 -1.40
N TRP A 12 -8.12 -19.08 -1.21
CA TRP A 12 -8.67 -17.73 -0.94
C TRP A 12 -8.09 -17.12 0.33
N GLY A 13 -8.03 -17.91 1.42
CA GLY A 13 -7.43 -17.45 2.67
C GLY A 13 -5.98 -17.00 2.49
N ARG A 14 -5.14 -17.79 1.81
CA ARG A 14 -3.75 -17.40 1.52
C ARG A 14 -3.66 -16.15 0.63
N GLY A 15 -4.53 -16.02 -0.35
CA GLY A 15 -4.61 -14.84 -1.21
C GLY A 15 -4.96 -13.58 -0.42
N HIS A 16 -5.98 -13.66 0.42
CA HIS A 16 -6.42 -12.57 1.29
C HIS A 16 -5.32 -12.14 2.27
N TRP A 17 -4.70 -13.08 2.97
CA TRP A 17 -3.54 -12.80 3.83
C TRP A 17 -2.36 -12.19 3.08
N GLY A 18 -2.20 -12.55 1.81
CA GLY A 18 -1.21 -11.95 0.93
C GLY A 18 -1.43 -10.46 0.70
N ILE A 19 -2.68 -9.99 0.68
CA ILE A 19 -3.04 -8.57 0.59
C ILE A 19 -2.86 -7.91 1.95
N GLU A 20 -3.34 -8.53 3.02
CA GLU A 20 -3.23 -8.01 4.39
C GLU A 20 -1.78 -7.71 4.76
N ASN A 21 -0.89 -8.69 4.57
CA ASN A 21 0.52 -8.56 4.92
C ASN A 21 1.27 -7.58 4.01
N ARG A 22 0.90 -7.47 2.73
CA ARG A 22 1.62 -6.63 1.75
C ARG A 22 1.02 -5.24 1.57
N LEU A 23 -0.19 -4.96 2.04
CA LEU A 23 -0.84 -3.67 1.82
C LEU A 23 -1.31 -3.08 3.14
N HIS A 24 -2.20 -3.76 3.85
CA HIS A 24 -2.80 -3.24 5.08
C HIS A 24 -1.76 -3.02 6.17
N TRP A 25 -0.93 -4.02 6.47
CA TRP A 25 0.13 -3.87 7.47
C TRP A 25 1.07 -2.68 7.19
N ILE A 26 1.40 -2.43 5.91
CA ILE A 26 2.24 -1.30 5.53
C ILE A 26 1.49 0.02 5.75
N ARG A 27 0.20 0.10 5.41
CA ARG A 27 -0.60 1.30 5.62
C ARG A 27 -0.73 1.62 7.12
N ASP A 28 -1.00 0.61 7.94
CA ASP A 28 -1.19 0.79 9.38
C ASP A 28 0.11 1.17 10.07
N VAL A 29 1.21 0.47 9.76
CA VAL A 29 2.48 0.64 10.49
C VAL A 29 3.37 1.74 9.90
N VAL A 30 3.43 1.88 8.57
CA VAL A 30 4.31 2.86 7.91
C VAL A 30 3.62 4.22 7.72
N PHE A 31 2.34 4.20 7.35
CA PHE A 31 1.56 5.43 7.09
C PHE A 31 0.67 5.85 8.25
N ASP A 32 0.76 5.13 9.36
CA ASP A 32 0.07 5.42 10.61
C ASP A 32 -1.44 5.58 10.44
N GLU A 33 -2.03 4.72 9.60
CA GLU A 33 -3.41 4.87 9.17
C GLU A 33 -4.40 4.81 10.33
N ASP A 34 -4.21 3.88 11.27
CA ASP A 34 -5.09 3.71 12.44
C ASP A 34 -5.15 4.94 13.36
N ARG A 35 -4.09 5.75 13.38
CA ARG A 35 -4.04 6.99 14.18
C ARG A 35 -4.56 8.20 13.43
N HIS A 36 -4.88 8.06 12.14
CA HIS A 36 -5.37 9.16 11.32
C HIS A 36 -6.84 9.50 11.65
N GLN A 37 -7.12 10.78 11.92
CA GLN A 37 -8.45 11.21 12.40
C GLN A 37 -9.34 11.82 11.30
N LEU A 38 -8.88 11.85 10.04
CA LEU A 38 -9.69 12.40 8.95
C LEU A 38 -10.85 11.45 8.62
N SER A 39 -12.05 11.81 9.10
CA SER A 39 -13.28 11.05 8.92
C SER A 39 -14.36 11.78 8.11
N THR A 40 -14.06 13.00 7.64
CA THR A 40 -15.05 13.85 6.97
C THR A 40 -15.18 13.50 5.48
N CYS A 41 -16.42 13.33 5.01
CA CYS A 41 -16.75 13.08 3.60
C CYS A 41 -15.86 11.95 3.00
N ASN A 42 -15.22 12.22 1.86
CA ASN A 42 -14.36 11.28 1.15
C ASN A 42 -12.92 11.25 1.69
N GLY A 43 -12.67 11.84 2.86
CA GLY A 43 -11.35 11.92 3.48
C GLY A 43 -10.68 10.54 3.66
N PRO A 44 -11.35 9.56 4.28
CA PRO A 44 -10.81 8.21 4.43
C PRO A 44 -10.43 7.55 3.10
N GLU A 45 -11.31 7.64 2.09
CA GLU A 45 -11.07 7.06 0.76
C GLU A 45 -9.93 7.76 0.03
N THR A 46 -9.87 9.09 0.11
CA THR A 46 -8.81 9.89 -0.50
C THR A 46 -7.46 9.53 0.10
N MET A 47 -7.38 9.42 1.43
CA MET A 47 -6.15 9.03 2.12
C MET A 47 -5.73 7.60 1.81
N ALA A 48 -6.68 6.67 1.71
CA ALA A 48 -6.41 5.30 1.27
C ALA A 48 -5.83 5.28 -0.16
N ALA A 49 -6.42 6.04 -1.08
CA ALA A 49 -5.94 6.16 -2.46
C ALA A 49 -4.51 6.72 -2.54
N LEU A 50 -4.21 7.78 -1.78
CA LEU A 50 -2.87 8.38 -1.73
C LEU A 50 -1.81 7.43 -1.16
N ARG A 51 -2.13 6.69 -0.08
CA ARG A 51 -1.23 5.68 0.50
C ARG A 51 -0.99 4.53 -0.49
N ASN A 52 -2.05 4.05 -1.14
CA ASN A 52 -1.95 3.01 -2.16
C ASN A 52 -1.10 3.46 -3.36
N LEU A 53 -1.24 4.72 -3.78
CA LEU A 53 -0.43 5.32 -4.84
C LEU A 53 1.05 5.34 -4.43
N ALA A 54 1.37 5.84 -3.24
CA ALA A 54 2.75 5.88 -2.75
C ALA A 54 3.40 4.48 -2.69
N ILE A 55 2.67 3.48 -2.17
CA ILE A 55 3.13 2.08 -2.14
C ILE A 55 3.37 1.55 -3.55
N SER A 56 2.44 1.81 -4.47
CA SER A 56 2.52 1.36 -5.86
C SER A 56 3.72 1.96 -6.59
N LEU A 57 3.96 3.27 -6.44
CA LEU A 57 5.11 3.95 -7.07
C LEU A 57 6.45 3.41 -6.56
N ILE A 58 6.57 3.18 -5.25
CA ILE A 58 7.78 2.58 -4.67
C ILE A 58 8.01 1.20 -5.28
N ARG A 59 6.98 0.35 -5.37
CA ARG A 59 7.11 -0.99 -5.95
C ARG A 59 7.44 -0.97 -7.43
N LEU A 60 6.82 -0.05 -8.17
CA LEU A 60 6.98 0.06 -9.63
C LEU A 60 8.39 0.52 -10.00
N PHE A 61 8.87 1.60 -9.38
CA PHE A 61 10.12 2.25 -9.79
C PHE A 61 11.35 1.76 -9.02
N LEU A 62 11.19 1.33 -7.75
CA LEU A 62 12.32 0.86 -6.93
C LEU A 62 12.32 -0.66 -6.74
N GLY A 63 11.25 -1.35 -7.16
CA GLY A 63 11.12 -2.79 -7.12
C GLY A 63 10.45 -3.33 -5.85
N PRO A 64 10.03 -4.61 -5.83
CA PRO A 64 9.26 -5.19 -4.72
C PRO A 64 10.09 -5.52 -3.46
N GLY A 65 11.43 -5.54 -3.58
CA GLY A 65 12.34 -5.91 -2.49
C GLY A 65 12.78 -4.75 -1.58
N VAL A 66 12.42 -3.51 -1.92
CA VAL A 66 12.86 -2.35 -1.14
C VAL A 66 12.01 -2.14 0.11
N SER A 67 12.64 -1.68 1.19
CA SER A 67 11.93 -1.32 2.41
C SER A 67 11.08 -0.08 2.19
N ILE A 68 9.75 -0.26 2.09
CA ILE A 68 8.80 0.86 1.95
C ILE A 68 8.97 1.85 3.11
N ALA A 69 9.18 1.38 4.34
CA ALA A 69 9.35 2.24 5.50
C ALA A 69 10.61 3.13 5.39
N SER A 70 11.73 2.58 4.93
CA SER A 70 12.96 3.36 4.71
C SER A 70 12.79 4.35 3.56
N THR A 71 12.22 3.90 2.44
CA THR A 71 11.96 4.73 1.26
C THR A 71 11.03 5.90 1.59
N THR A 72 9.91 5.67 2.27
CA THR A 72 8.98 6.72 2.68
C THR A 72 9.68 7.78 3.56
N ARG A 73 10.51 7.36 4.53
CA ARG A 73 11.29 8.29 5.37
C ARG A 73 12.37 9.05 4.60
N SER A 74 12.94 8.45 3.57
CA SER A 74 13.91 9.09 2.68
C SER A 74 13.23 10.13 1.79
N LEU A 75 12.10 9.77 1.18
CA LEU A 75 11.30 10.64 0.30
C LEU A 75 10.68 11.82 1.05
N SER A 76 10.25 11.63 2.31
CA SER A 76 9.74 12.74 3.12
C SER A 76 10.79 13.83 3.39
N ARG A 77 12.09 13.48 3.36
CA ARG A 77 13.21 14.42 3.48
C ARG A 77 13.65 15.01 2.14
N ARG A 78 13.13 14.49 1.01
CA ARG A 78 13.52 14.86 -0.36
C ARG A 78 12.29 14.96 -1.26
N PRO A 79 11.44 15.97 -1.07
CA PRO A 79 10.15 16.08 -1.77
C PRO A 79 10.30 16.11 -3.30
N THR A 80 11.38 16.69 -3.83
CA THR A 80 11.66 16.68 -5.27
C THR A 80 11.81 15.26 -5.83
N GLN A 81 12.42 14.33 -5.07
CA GLN A 81 12.51 12.93 -5.50
C GLN A 81 11.14 12.25 -5.48
N ALA A 82 10.27 12.59 -4.52
CA ALA A 82 8.90 12.08 -4.49
C ALA A 82 8.07 12.60 -5.69
N ILE A 83 8.24 13.87 -6.05
CA ILE A 83 7.58 14.46 -7.23
C ILE A 83 8.06 13.78 -8.51
N ASN A 84 9.36 13.51 -8.64
CA ASN A 84 9.90 12.81 -9.80
C ASN A 84 9.27 11.42 -9.99
N LEU A 85 8.97 10.69 -8.91
CA LEU A 85 8.26 9.41 -9.01
C LEU A 85 6.84 9.55 -9.57
N LEU A 86 6.19 10.70 -9.41
CA LEU A 86 4.85 10.97 -9.94
C LEU A 86 4.85 11.39 -11.40
N THR A 87 5.92 12.04 -11.86
CA THR A 87 5.98 12.70 -13.18
C THR A 87 6.78 11.93 -14.22
N GLN A 88 7.60 10.97 -13.79
CA GLN A 88 8.37 10.13 -14.69
C GLN A 88 7.48 9.13 -15.44
N PRO A 89 7.76 8.87 -16.73
CA PRO A 89 7.05 7.84 -17.47
C PRO A 89 7.26 6.49 -16.79
N THR A 90 6.19 5.69 -16.73
CA THR A 90 6.25 4.33 -16.20
C THR A 90 7.24 3.49 -17.00
N PRO A 91 8.10 2.69 -16.33
CA PRO A 91 9.08 1.83 -16.99
C PRO A 91 8.42 0.69 -17.78
#